data_AF-A0A2V6H546-F1
#
_entry.id   AF-A0A2V6H546-F1
#
_cell.length_a   1.000
_cell.length_b   1.000
_cell.length_c   1.000
_cell.angle_alpha   90.00
_cell.angle_beta   90.00
_cell.angle_gamma   90.00
#
_symmetry.space_group_name_H-M   'P 1'
#
loop_
_entity.id
_entity.type
_entity.pdbx_description
1 polymer ?
#
loop_
_entity_poly.entity_id
_entity_poly.type
_entity_poly.pdbx_seq_one_letter_code
_entity_poly.pdbx_strand_id
1 'polypeptide(L)'
;MMPVQAMRRAVQYLLATNVVLGAVFFAGCQTVPQGIQQARIEMTQQIAAEPAGDYYIGRRYYKPDYKFWGYIRKPGQPWSTAEMVMLNEKEKLAPDRERLEFGSDNNYEYKLYGYFSGDKVYEPASNGIYPEFVLKGYELISTTPPPIFRSQMSGRSNPTDLRYVVEKPE
;
A
#
# COMPACT_ATOMS: atom_id res chain seq x y z
N MET A 1 25.71 45.66 -41.57
CA MET A 1 25.38 44.28 -41.99
C MET A 1 26.26 43.31 -41.23
N MET A 2 25.71 42.51 -40.31
CA MET A 2 26.49 41.49 -39.61
C MET A 2 26.76 40.31 -40.56
N PRO A 3 27.98 39.77 -40.62
CA PRO A 3 28.32 38.67 -41.53
C PRO A 3 27.56 37.40 -41.16
N VAL A 4 27.00 36.71 -42.17
CA VAL A 4 26.12 35.54 -42.05
C VAL A 4 26.74 34.41 -41.17
N GLN A 5 28.07 34.31 -41.14
CA GLN A 5 28.79 33.37 -40.25
C GLN A 5 28.68 33.69 -38.76
N ALA A 6 28.63 34.97 -38.38
CA ALA A 6 28.48 35.38 -36.97
C ALA A 6 27.08 35.06 -36.43
N MET A 7 26.06 35.21 -37.27
CA MET A 7 24.67 34.89 -36.93
C MET A 7 24.45 33.39 -36.72
N ARG A 8 25.09 32.54 -37.54
CA ARG A 8 25.02 31.08 -37.42
C ARG A 8 25.65 30.57 -36.10
N ARG A 9 26.76 31.17 -35.68
CA ARG A 9 27.41 30.87 -34.38
C ARG A 9 26.55 31.32 -33.21
N ALA A 10 25.97 32.53 -33.27
CA ALA A 10 25.08 33.03 -32.21
C ALA A 10 23.84 32.16 -32.02
N VAL A 11 23.23 31.68 -33.12
CA VAL A 11 22.09 30.74 -33.07
C VAL A 11 22.49 29.40 -32.46
N GLN A 12 23.67 28.87 -32.79
CA GLN A 12 24.19 27.63 -32.20
C GLN A 12 24.46 27.77 -30.70
N TYR A 13 25.02 28.90 -30.25
CA TYR A 13 25.22 29.17 -28.82
C TYR A 13 23.90 29.31 -28.07
N LEU A 14 22.91 30.00 -28.64
CA LEU A 14 21.57 30.14 -28.04
C LEU A 14 20.86 28.78 -27.92
N LEU A 15 20.94 27.92 -28.93
CA LEU A 15 20.38 26.57 -28.88
C LEU A 15 21.07 25.70 -27.82
N ALA A 16 22.41 25.70 -27.79
CA ALA A 16 23.16 24.93 -26.80
C ALA A 16 22.86 25.39 -25.36
N THR A 17 22.73 26.71 -25.15
CA THR A 17 22.43 27.27 -23.83
C THR A 17 21.02 26.89 -23.37
N ASN A 18 20.03 26.89 -24.26
CA ASN A 18 18.66 26.47 -23.94
C ASN A 18 18.56 24.96 -23.66
N VAL A 19 19.34 24.12 -24.36
CA VAL A 19 19.39 22.67 -24.09
C VAL A 19 20.01 22.38 -22.72
N VAL A 20 21.09 23.08 -22.36
CA VAL A 20 21.74 22.92 -21.05
C VAL A 20 20.83 23.44 -19.93
N LEU A 21 20.18 24.60 -20.10
CA LEU A 21 19.20 25.10 -19.12
C LEU A 21 18.01 24.13 -18.97
N GLY A 22 17.50 23.58 -20.07
CA GLY A 22 16.42 22.59 -20.04
C GLY A 22 16.79 21.34 -19.23
N ALA A 23 18.02 20.83 -19.39
CA ALA A 23 18.48 19.65 -18.66
C ALA A 23 18.58 19.88 -17.14
N VAL A 24 18.88 21.11 -16.69
CA VAL A 24 18.95 21.45 -15.26
C VAL A 24 17.56 21.51 -14.61
N PHE A 25 16.53 21.92 -15.34
CA PHE A 25 15.16 21.99 -14.82
C PHE A 25 14.46 20.63 -14.67
N PHE A 26 14.94 19.57 -15.35
CA PHE A 26 14.36 18.22 -15.24
C PHE A 26 15.06 17.31 -14.22
N ALA A 27 16.08 17.80 -13.51
CA ALA A 27 16.74 17.05 -12.44
C ALA A 27 15.98 17.16 -11.09
N GLY A 28 14.66 16.96 -11.12
CA GLY A 28 13.86 16.81 -9.91
C GLY A 28 13.99 15.40 -9.35
N CYS A 29 15.07 15.08 -8.64
CA CYS A 29 15.13 13.86 -7.84
C CYS A 29 14.28 14.07 -6.58
N GLN A 30 13.09 13.48 -6.55
CA GLN A 30 12.28 13.45 -5.34
C GLN A 30 12.94 12.49 -4.35
N THR A 31 13.66 13.03 -3.37
CA THR A 31 14.32 12.23 -2.32
C THR A 31 13.28 11.75 -1.32
N VAL A 32 13.04 10.44 -1.29
CA VAL A 32 12.27 9.81 -0.21
C VAL A 32 13.12 9.74 1.06
N PRO A 33 12.56 10.02 2.25
CA PRO A 33 13.26 9.82 3.51
C PRO A 33 13.92 8.44 3.61
N GLN A 34 15.20 8.40 3.99
CA GLN A 34 16.04 7.20 3.98
C GLN A 34 15.44 6.01 4.76
N GLY A 35 14.72 6.28 5.86
CA GLY A 35 14.03 5.25 6.65
C GLY A 35 12.89 4.54 5.91
N ILE A 36 12.16 5.23 5.04
CA ILE A 36 11.07 4.65 4.24
C ILE A 36 11.65 3.72 3.16
N GLN A 37 12.75 4.12 2.55
CA GLN A 37 13.41 3.32 1.53
C GLN A 37 13.95 2.01 2.12
N GLN A 38 14.54 2.08 3.31
CA GLN A 38 15.00 0.90 4.04
C GLN A 38 13.82 -0.04 4.39
N ALA A 39 12.72 0.51 4.91
CA ALA A 39 11.52 -0.28 5.23
C ALA A 39 10.92 -0.99 4.00
N ARG A 40 10.93 -0.35 2.83
CA ARG A 40 10.49 -0.97 1.56
C ARG A 40 11.39 -2.13 1.12
N ILE A 41 12.71 -1.98 1.29
CA ILE A 41 13.67 -3.04 0.97
C ILE A 41 13.46 -4.23 1.91
N GLU A 42 13.37 -3.98 3.21
CA GLU A 42 13.13 -5.02 4.22
C GLU A 42 11.81 -5.76 3.97
N MET A 43 10.73 -5.03 3.68
CA MET A 43 9.45 -5.63 3.31
C MET A 43 9.57 -6.52 2.08
N THR A 44 10.26 -6.06 1.02
CA THR A 44 10.43 -6.84 -0.21
C THR A 44 11.22 -8.12 0.05
N GLN A 45 12.26 -8.05 0.88
CA GLN A 45 13.05 -9.21 1.29
C GLN A 45 12.23 -10.20 2.14
N GLN A 46 11.41 -9.68 3.07
CA GLN A 46 10.50 -10.52 3.87
C GLN A 46 9.49 -11.25 2.98
N ILE A 47 8.85 -10.54 2.05
CA ILE A 47 7.89 -11.13 1.09
C ILE A 47 8.55 -12.23 0.27
N ALA A 48 9.78 -12.00 -0.22
CA ALA A 48 10.52 -12.99 -1.01
C ALA A 48 10.93 -14.23 -0.19
N ALA A 49 11.04 -14.10 1.14
CA ALA A 49 11.39 -15.18 2.05
C ALA A 49 10.15 -15.96 2.56
N GLU A 50 8.93 -15.53 2.23
CA GLU A 50 7.72 -16.24 2.63
C GLU A 50 7.66 -17.64 2.01
N PRO A 51 7.45 -18.70 2.81
CA PRO A 51 7.32 -20.04 2.27
C PRO A 51 6.08 -20.14 1.37
N ALA A 52 6.18 -20.89 0.28
CA ALA A 52 4.99 -21.23 -0.48
C ALA A 52 4.05 -22.11 0.36
N GLY A 53 2.74 -21.92 0.23
CA GLY A 53 1.77 -22.72 0.95
C GLY A 53 0.33 -22.30 0.69
N ASP A 54 -0.59 -23.09 1.26
CA ASP A 54 -2.03 -22.83 1.21
C ASP A 54 -2.46 -21.94 2.40
N TYR A 55 -2.02 -20.70 2.34
CA TYR A 55 -2.35 -19.67 3.30
C TYR A 55 -2.31 -18.30 2.63
N TYR A 56 -2.78 -17.30 3.35
CA TYR A 56 -2.75 -15.91 2.91
C TYR A 56 -2.04 -15.03 3.95
N ILE A 57 -1.54 -13.88 3.52
CA ILE A 57 -1.01 -12.84 4.39
C ILE A 57 -2.04 -11.72 4.47
N GLY A 58 -2.43 -11.37 5.69
CA GLY A 58 -3.43 -10.35 5.99
C GLY A 58 -2.86 -9.18 6.78
N ARG A 59 -3.19 -7.95 6.37
CA ARG A 59 -2.95 -6.72 7.14
C ARG A 59 -4.29 -6.19 7.60
N ARG A 60 -4.46 -6.07 8.92
CA ARG A 60 -5.66 -5.46 9.50
C ARG A 60 -5.73 -3.98 9.10
N TYR A 61 -6.86 -3.57 8.54
CA TYR A 61 -7.16 -2.17 8.24
C TYR A 61 -8.51 -1.81 8.87
N TYR A 62 -8.47 -1.19 10.04
CA TYR A 62 -9.66 -0.86 10.82
C TYR A 62 -10.11 0.58 10.59
N LYS A 63 -11.41 0.74 10.39
CA LYS A 63 -12.12 2.00 10.54
C LYS A 63 -13.43 1.74 11.30
N PRO A 64 -13.80 2.57 12.29
CA PRO A 64 -14.97 2.33 13.14
C PRO A 64 -16.30 2.15 12.38
N ASP A 65 -16.50 2.94 11.32
CA ASP A 65 -17.77 2.98 10.59
C ASP A 65 -17.89 1.85 9.54
N TYR A 66 -16.80 1.15 9.22
CA TYR A 66 -16.73 0.21 8.10
C TYR A 66 -16.79 -1.24 8.56
N LYS A 67 -17.32 -2.12 7.69
CA LYS A 67 -17.45 -3.56 7.99
C LYS A 67 -16.40 -4.46 7.36
N PHE A 68 -15.59 -3.95 6.43
CA PHE A 68 -14.45 -4.70 5.91
C PHE A 68 -13.43 -4.99 7.01
N TRP A 69 -12.64 -6.04 6.81
CA TRP A 69 -11.62 -6.43 7.79
C TRP A 69 -10.25 -5.85 7.45
N GLY A 70 -9.81 -5.95 6.20
CA GLY A 70 -8.46 -5.56 5.85
C GLY A 70 -8.03 -6.12 4.50
N TYR A 71 -6.72 -6.03 4.26
CA TYR A 71 -6.11 -6.44 3.01
C TYR A 71 -5.56 -7.86 3.10
N ILE A 72 -5.82 -8.69 2.10
CA ILE A 72 -5.32 -10.07 1.98
C ILE A 72 -4.59 -10.25 0.66
N ARG A 73 -3.44 -10.92 0.69
CA ARG A 73 -2.68 -11.35 -0.49
C ARG A 73 -2.17 -12.78 -0.35
N LYS A 74 -1.75 -13.39 -1.47
CA LYS A 74 -1.01 -14.67 -1.42
C LYS A 74 0.44 -14.45 -0.97
N PRO A 75 1.09 -15.47 -0.41
CA PRO A 75 2.51 -15.41 -0.10
C PRO A 75 3.35 -15.08 -1.34
N GLY A 76 4.42 -14.32 -1.15
CA GLY A 76 5.33 -13.88 -2.22
C GLY A 76 4.77 -12.78 -3.13
N GLN A 77 3.49 -12.40 -3.01
CA GLN A 77 2.93 -11.27 -3.73
C GLN A 77 3.20 -9.93 -3.01
N PRO A 78 3.37 -8.81 -3.73
CA PRO A 78 3.49 -7.50 -3.10
C PRO A 78 2.15 -7.05 -2.50
N TRP A 79 2.21 -6.09 -1.58
CA TRP A 79 1.00 -5.54 -0.97
C TRP A 79 0.10 -4.79 -1.95
N SER A 80 0.65 -4.21 -3.02
CA SER A 80 -0.13 -3.57 -4.08
C SER A 80 -1.11 -4.49 -4.82
N THR A 81 -0.96 -5.81 -4.72
CA THR A 81 -1.94 -6.79 -5.27
C THR A 81 -2.92 -7.30 -4.23
N ALA A 82 -2.85 -6.82 -3.00
CA ALA A 82 -3.75 -7.26 -1.94
C ALA A 82 -5.18 -6.77 -2.17
N GLU A 83 -6.14 -7.62 -1.82
CA GLU A 83 -7.56 -7.33 -1.94
C GLU A 83 -8.12 -6.91 -0.58
N MET A 84 -8.90 -5.82 -0.56
CA MET A 84 -9.71 -5.48 0.62
C MET A 84 -10.84 -6.51 0.74
N VAL A 85 -10.99 -7.15 1.89
CA VAL A 85 -11.95 -8.25 2.06
C VAL A 85 -13.00 -7.99 3.14
N MET A 86 -14.14 -8.62 2.93
CA MET A 86 -15.10 -8.93 4.00
C MET A 86 -14.78 -10.33 4.52
N LEU A 87 -14.54 -10.48 5.82
CA LEU A 87 -14.38 -11.81 6.40
C LEU A 87 -15.74 -12.46 6.61
N ASN A 88 -15.88 -13.70 6.17
CA ASN A 88 -16.94 -14.59 6.58
C ASN A 88 -16.47 -15.38 7.80
N GLU A 89 -17.11 -15.08 8.92
CA GLU A 89 -16.73 -15.55 10.25
C GLU A 89 -17.67 -16.60 10.81
N LYS A 90 -18.40 -17.32 9.94
CA LYS A 90 -19.32 -18.39 10.38
C LYS A 90 -18.61 -19.52 11.12
N GLU A 91 -17.34 -19.75 10.80
CA GLU A 91 -16.54 -20.83 11.39
C GLU A 91 -15.47 -20.32 12.35
N LYS A 92 -14.80 -19.21 12.01
CA LYS A 92 -13.78 -18.58 12.85
C LYS A 92 -13.98 -17.07 12.88
N LEU A 93 -14.06 -16.51 14.09
CA LEU A 93 -14.07 -15.06 14.30
C LEU A 93 -12.71 -14.44 13.98
N ALA A 94 -12.71 -13.19 13.54
CA ALA A 94 -11.51 -12.38 13.37
C ALA A 94 -10.82 -12.11 14.72
N PRO A 95 -9.51 -11.82 14.71
CA PRO A 95 -8.72 -11.77 15.94
C PRO A 95 -9.17 -10.76 17.00
N ASP A 96 -9.63 -9.58 16.58
CA ASP A 96 -10.16 -8.53 17.46
C ASP A 96 -11.53 -8.90 18.03
N ARG A 97 -12.40 -9.48 17.20
CA ARG A 97 -13.76 -9.88 17.57
C ARG A 97 -13.81 -11.09 18.48
N GLU A 98 -12.91 -12.05 18.30
CA GLU A 98 -12.76 -13.18 19.23
C GLU A 98 -12.39 -12.70 20.65
N ARG A 99 -11.67 -11.58 20.76
CA ARG A 99 -11.28 -10.95 22.03
C ARG A 99 -12.27 -9.90 22.54
N LEU A 100 -13.30 -9.57 21.76
CA LEU A 100 -14.22 -8.45 22.02
C LEU A 100 -13.51 -7.07 22.10
N GLU A 101 -12.38 -6.92 21.42
CA GLU A 101 -11.54 -5.72 21.41
C GLU A 101 -11.51 -5.10 20.01
N PHE A 102 -12.67 -4.66 19.50
CA PHE A 102 -12.83 -4.22 18.11
C PHE A 102 -11.77 -3.21 17.64
N GLY A 103 -10.99 -3.60 16.64
CA GLY A 103 -9.94 -2.77 16.05
C GLY A 103 -8.68 -2.60 16.89
N SER A 104 -8.53 -3.28 18.04
CA SER A 104 -7.31 -3.22 18.86
C SER A 104 -6.06 -3.71 18.12
N ASP A 105 -6.27 -4.53 17.09
CA ASP A 105 -5.24 -5.11 16.24
C ASP A 105 -5.02 -4.34 14.93
N ASN A 106 -5.47 -3.09 14.85
CA ASN A 106 -5.25 -2.29 13.64
C ASN A 106 -3.76 -2.27 13.25
N ASN A 107 -3.48 -2.44 11.96
CA ASN A 107 -2.15 -2.58 11.38
C ASN A 107 -1.39 -3.88 11.71
N TYR A 108 -1.96 -4.83 12.46
CA TYR A 108 -1.27 -6.12 12.70
C TYR A 108 -1.17 -6.95 11.42
N GLU A 109 -0.15 -7.81 11.37
CA GLU A 109 0.07 -8.80 10.31
C GLU A 109 -0.31 -10.20 10.78
N TYR A 110 -1.06 -10.91 9.93
CA TYR A 110 -1.48 -12.27 10.20
C TYR A 110 -1.19 -13.19 9.03
N LYS A 111 -0.84 -14.43 9.34
CA LYS A 111 -1.05 -15.55 8.44
C LYS A 111 -2.50 -15.99 8.60
N LEU A 112 -3.22 -16.13 7.50
CA LEU A 112 -4.63 -16.52 7.48
C LEU A 112 -4.80 -17.85 6.75
N TYR A 113 -5.60 -18.73 7.33
CA TYR A 113 -6.03 -19.98 6.73
C TYR A 113 -7.50 -19.85 6.34
N GLY A 114 -7.82 -20.16 5.09
CA GLY A 114 -9.14 -19.93 4.52
C GLY A 114 -9.11 -19.89 3.01
N TYR A 115 -10.19 -19.40 2.41
CA TYR A 115 -10.32 -19.27 0.97
C TYR A 115 -11.30 -18.16 0.60
N PHE A 116 -11.16 -17.65 -0.62
CA PHE A 116 -12.17 -16.78 -1.21
C PHE A 116 -13.37 -17.62 -1.66
N SER A 117 -14.57 -17.29 -1.21
CA SER A 117 -15.78 -18.04 -1.58
C SER A 117 -16.18 -17.85 -3.04
N GLY A 118 -15.71 -16.77 -3.68
CA GLY A 118 -16.16 -16.32 -4.99
C GLY A 118 -17.30 -15.31 -4.92
N ASP A 119 -17.94 -15.19 -3.75
CA ASP A 119 -18.97 -14.21 -3.49
C ASP A 119 -18.39 -12.82 -3.23
N LYS A 120 -19.27 -11.82 -3.31
CA LYS A 120 -18.97 -10.43 -3.00
C LYS A 120 -20.02 -9.85 -2.06
N VAL A 121 -19.58 -8.98 -1.17
CA VAL A 121 -20.40 -8.39 -0.12
C VAL A 121 -20.39 -6.88 -0.24
N TYR A 122 -21.58 -6.30 -0.16
CA TYR A 122 -21.77 -4.84 -0.16
C TYR A 122 -21.45 -4.26 1.22
N GLU A 123 -20.68 -3.17 1.25
CA GLU A 123 -20.29 -2.44 2.45
C GLU A 123 -20.90 -1.03 2.39
N PRO A 124 -21.88 -0.71 3.24
CA PRO A 124 -22.61 0.55 3.14
C PRO A 124 -21.80 1.81 3.42
N ALA A 125 -20.77 1.77 4.27
CA ALA A 125 -20.03 2.98 4.67
C ALA A 125 -19.10 3.48 3.56
N SER A 126 -18.53 2.59 2.76
CA SER A 126 -17.74 2.90 1.57
C SER A 126 -18.59 2.93 0.29
N ASN A 127 -19.82 2.42 0.34
CA ASN A 127 -20.64 2.10 -0.83
C ASN A 127 -19.88 1.16 -1.81
N GLY A 128 -19.05 0.28 -1.26
CA GLY A 128 -18.16 -0.61 -1.99
C GLY A 128 -18.68 -2.04 -2.05
N ILE A 129 -18.13 -2.82 -2.98
CA ILE A 129 -18.36 -4.26 -3.08
C ILE A 129 -17.01 -4.95 -2.96
N TYR A 130 -16.86 -5.80 -1.95
CA TYR A 130 -15.60 -6.46 -1.62
C TYR A 130 -15.72 -7.98 -1.74
N PRO A 131 -14.66 -8.69 -2.15
CA PRO A 131 -14.64 -10.14 -2.11
C PRO A 131 -14.82 -10.66 -0.68
N GLU A 132 -15.52 -11.78 -0.56
CA GLU A 132 -15.68 -12.50 0.70
C GLU A 132 -14.55 -13.52 0.89
N PHE A 133 -13.94 -13.51 2.07
CA PHE A 133 -12.94 -14.49 2.48
C PHE A 133 -13.44 -15.30 3.67
N VAL A 134 -13.56 -16.62 3.50
CA VAL A 134 -13.98 -17.56 4.55
C VAL A 134 -12.80 -17.85 5.46
N LEU A 135 -12.84 -17.34 6.68
CA LEU A 135 -11.78 -17.53 7.68
C LEU A 135 -11.94 -18.89 8.37
N LYS A 136 -10.85 -19.67 8.41
CA LYS A 136 -10.77 -20.96 9.11
C LYS A 136 -9.79 -20.93 10.28
N GLY A 137 -8.78 -20.07 10.22
CA GLY A 137 -7.78 -19.92 11.26
C GLY A 137 -6.81 -18.79 10.96
N TYR A 138 -5.98 -18.43 11.94
CA TYR A 138 -4.93 -17.44 11.76
C TYR A 138 -3.77 -17.64 12.74
N GLU A 139 -2.63 -17.06 12.40
CA GLU A 139 -1.45 -16.91 13.26
C GLU A 139 -1.01 -15.44 13.21
N LEU A 140 -0.68 -14.86 14.36
CA LEU A 140 -0.08 -13.53 14.41
C LEU A 140 1.36 -13.60 13.88
N ILE A 141 1.70 -12.76 12.90
CA ILE A 141 3.06 -12.61 12.37
C ILE A 141 3.76 -11.46 13.07
N SER A 142 3.12 -10.28 13.12
CA SER A 142 3.74 -9.07 13.67
C SER A 142 2.70 -8.07 14.17
N THR A 143 3.00 -7.43 15.30
CA THR A 143 2.23 -6.30 15.84
C THR A 143 2.77 -4.95 15.37
N THR A 144 3.99 -4.92 14.82
CA THR A 144 4.67 -3.71 14.32
C THR A 144 5.28 -3.96 12.95
N PRO A 145 4.47 -4.29 11.94
CA PRO A 145 4.98 -4.57 10.60
C PRO A 145 5.39 -3.28 9.86
N PRO A 146 6.22 -3.38 8.82
CA PRO A 146 6.61 -2.24 7.99
C PRO A 146 5.40 -1.51 7.39
N PRO A 147 5.52 -0.19 7.16
CA PRO A 147 4.45 0.62 6.58
C PRO A 147 4.14 0.20 5.15
N ILE A 148 2.85 0.04 4.83
CA ILE A 148 2.35 -0.32 3.49
C ILE A 148 1.44 0.75 2.89
N PHE A 149 1.01 1.74 3.68
CA PHE A 149 0.16 2.83 3.21
C PHE A 149 0.96 4.13 3.03
N ARG A 150 0.55 4.93 2.05
CA ARG A 150 1.16 6.25 1.80
C ARG A 150 1.11 7.15 3.01
N SER A 151 -0.01 7.15 3.76
CA SER A 151 -0.15 7.89 5.01
C SER A 151 0.97 7.57 6.01
N GLN A 152 1.26 6.29 6.19
CA GLN A 152 2.29 5.80 7.11
C GLN A 152 3.70 6.22 6.66
N MET A 153 3.97 6.19 5.36
CA MET A 153 5.27 6.58 4.81
C MET A 153 5.48 8.09 4.85
N SER A 154 4.46 8.89 4.52
CA SER A 154 4.62 10.35 4.41
C SER A 154 4.72 11.09 5.75
N GLY A 155 4.35 10.45 6.87
CA GLY A 155 4.37 11.05 8.21
C GLY A 155 3.44 12.26 8.37
N ARG A 156 2.55 12.52 7.40
CA ARG A 156 1.73 13.74 7.31
C ARG A 156 0.22 13.48 7.29
N SER A 157 -0.23 12.27 7.62
CA SER A 157 -1.67 11.99 7.63
C SER A 157 -2.36 12.61 8.84
N ASN A 158 -3.27 13.54 8.59
CA ASN A 158 -4.20 14.02 9.60
C ASN A 158 -5.31 12.96 9.79
N PRO A 159 -5.61 12.49 11.00
CA PRO A 159 -6.62 11.44 11.23
C PRO A 159 -8.01 11.77 10.65
N THR A 160 -8.36 13.06 10.55
CA THR A 160 -9.60 13.53 9.93
C THR A 160 -9.67 13.27 8.44
N ASP A 161 -8.55 13.41 7.73
CA ASP A 161 -8.49 13.26 6.27
C ASP A 161 -8.60 11.78 5.87
N LEU A 162 -8.15 10.89 6.75
CA LEU A 162 -8.25 9.46 6.53
C LEU A 162 -9.61 8.89 6.94
N ARG A 163 -10.46 9.61 7.67
CA ARG A 163 -11.68 9.02 8.25
C ARG A 163 -12.56 8.34 7.20
N TYR A 164 -12.70 8.96 6.02
CA TYR A 164 -13.56 8.45 4.95
C TYR A 164 -12.80 7.89 3.74
N VAL A 165 -11.46 7.94 3.76
CA VAL A 165 -10.63 7.46 2.67
C VAL A 165 -10.14 6.05 2.98
N VAL A 166 -10.50 5.10 2.11
CA VAL A 166 -9.96 3.74 2.13
C VAL A 166 -8.67 3.74 1.30
N GLU A 167 -7.53 3.74 1.99
CA GLU A 167 -6.22 3.75 1.34
C GLU A 167 -5.90 2.38 0.76
N LYS A 168 -5.39 2.34 -0.47
CA LYS A 168 -4.78 1.13 -1.03
C LYS A 168 -3.33 1.01 -0.58
N PRO A 169 -2.85 -0.21 -0.29
CA PRO A 169 -1.45 -0.44 -0.02
C PRO A 169 -0.59 -0.24 -1.28
N GLU A 170 0.67 0.15 -1.09
CA GLU A 170 1.70 0.34 -2.14
C GLU A 170 2.70 -0.83 -2.20
#